data_AF-A0A2E2LBK7-F1
#
_entry.id   AF-A0A2E2LBK7-F1
#
_cell.length_a   1.000
_cell.length_b   1.000
_cell.length_c   1.000
_cell.angle_alpha   90.00
_cell.angle_beta   90.00
_cell.angle_gamma   90.00
#
_symmetry.space_group_name_H-M   'P 1'
#
loop_
_entity.id
_entity.type
_entity.pdbx_description
1 polymer ?
#
loop_
_entity_poly.entity_id
_entity_poly.type
_entity_poly.pdbx_seq_one_letter_code
_entity_poly.pdbx_strand_id
1 'polypeptide(L)'
;MASNELYRQRMEQPQDGREAGSHLIAPVTAALEAVRVSSAGISETAVRAALVEAGVTEANIQSYERNGDVPFGVAVVGGGCLFGAVTPEGVQVEVGGFIMDGGCLPAPGH
;
A
#
# COMPACT_ATOMS: atom_id res chain seq x y z
N MET A 1 -28.90 5.28 -6.86
CA MET A 1 -28.41 4.36 -5.81
C MET A 1 -26.97 4.76 -5.50
N ALA A 2 -26.74 5.59 -4.49
CA ALA A 2 -25.42 6.14 -4.17
C ALA A 2 -25.28 6.21 -2.65
N SER A 3 -24.98 5.08 -2.02
CA SER A 3 -24.78 5.03 -0.57
C SER A 3 -24.01 3.76 -0.19
N ASN A 4 -22.80 3.56 -0.74
CA ASN A 4 -21.75 2.73 -0.12
C ASN A 4 -20.35 2.93 -0.73
N GLU A 5 -19.94 4.18 -1.00
CA GLU A 5 -18.58 4.49 -1.51
C GLU A 5 -17.74 5.29 -0.51
N LEU A 6 -18.33 5.78 0.60
CA LEU A 6 -17.67 6.61 1.61
C LEU A 6 -16.46 5.91 2.25
N TYR A 7 -16.48 4.59 2.41
CA TYR A 7 -15.33 3.84 2.97
C TYR A 7 -14.11 3.77 2.03
N ARG A 8 -14.29 4.07 0.73
CA ARG A 8 -13.21 4.22 -0.26
C ARG A 8 -12.85 5.68 -0.52
N GLN A 9 -13.60 6.64 0.02
CA GLN A 9 -13.28 8.05 -0.15
C GLN A 9 -11.98 8.34 0.60
N ARG A 10 -10.94 8.64 -0.17
CA ARG A 10 -9.68 9.14 0.33
C ARG A 10 -9.79 10.66 0.43
N MET A 11 -9.13 11.23 1.42
CA MET A 11 -8.92 12.68 1.46
C MET A 11 -8.19 13.13 0.19
N GLU A 12 -8.29 14.42 -0.13
CA GLU A 12 -7.50 14.99 -1.22
C GLU A 12 -6.01 14.75 -0.96
N GLN A 13 -5.31 14.20 -1.95
CA GLN A 13 -3.88 13.92 -1.87
C GLN A 13 -3.09 15.23 -1.96
N PRO A 14 -2.32 15.63 -0.92
CA PRO A 14 -1.44 16.80 -0.99
C PRO A 14 -0.44 16.69 -2.15
N GLN A 15 -0.07 17.81 -2.77
CA GLN A 15 0.81 17.82 -3.95
C GLN A 15 2.19 17.23 -3.62
N ASP A 16 2.85 17.70 -2.55
CA ASP A 16 4.15 17.21 -2.10
C ASP A 16 4.14 15.70 -1.85
N GLY A 17 3.09 15.21 -1.18
CA GLY A 17 2.89 13.79 -0.94
C GLY A 17 2.62 12.98 -2.22
N ARG A 18 1.96 13.56 -3.22
CA ARG A 18 1.74 12.94 -4.53
C ARG A 18 3.04 12.75 -5.28
N GLU A 19 3.90 13.76 -5.30
CA GLU A 19 5.21 13.71 -5.96
C GLU A 19 6.12 12.68 -5.27
N ALA A 20 6.25 12.76 -3.95
CA ALA A 20 7.02 11.80 -3.17
C ALA A 20 6.52 10.36 -3.35
N GLY A 21 5.20 10.15 -3.33
CA GLY A 21 4.59 8.83 -3.55
C GLY A 21 4.83 8.32 -4.96
N SER A 22 4.73 9.19 -5.97
CA SER A 22 4.93 8.82 -7.37
C SER A 22 6.35 8.32 -7.65
N HIS A 23 7.36 8.90 -6.97
CA HIS A 23 8.74 8.42 -7.04
C HIS A 23 8.93 7.02 -6.44
N LEU A 24 8.06 6.60 -5.52
CA LEU A 24 8.10 5.28 -4.89
C LEU A 24 7.37 4.20 -5.70
N ILE A 25 6.47 4.56 -6.63
CA ILE A 25 5.65 3.58 -7.38
C ILE A 25 6.53 2.55 -8.10
N ALA A 26 7.50 2.99 -8.90
CA ALA A 26 8.34 2.09 -9.68
C ALA A 26 9.21 1.15 -8.81
N PRO A 27 10.00 1.64 -7.84
CA PRO A 27 10.81 0.76 -6.99
C PRO A 27 9.97 -0.18 -6.13
N VAL A 28 8.85 0.30 -5.56
CA VAL A 28 7.94 -0.54 -4.77
C VAL A 28 7.29 -1.62 -5.64
N THR A 29 6.80 -1.26 -6.83
CA THR A 29 6.20 -2.25 -7.74
C THR A 29 7.22 -3.34 -8.08
N ALA A 30 8.46 -2.98 -8.42
CA ALA A 30 9.50 -3.95 -8.74
C ALA A 30 9.84 -4.87 -7.56
N ALA A 31 9.95 -4.33 -6.34
CA ALA A 31 10.25 -5.09 -5.14
C ALA A 31 9.10 -6.08 -4.79
N LEU A 32 7.85 -5.62 -4.89
CA LEU A 32 6.68 -6.46 -4.63
C LEU A 32 6.47 -7.53 -5.71
N GLU A 33 6.80 -7.24 -6.96
CA GLU A 33 6.77 -8.22 -8.05
C GLU A 33 7.78 -9.35 -7.79
N ALA A 34 8.95 -9.03 -7.25
CA ALA A 34 9.93 -10.04 -6.83
C ALA A 34 9.39 -10.93 -5.70
N VAL A 35 8.63 -10.38 -4.76
CA VAL A 35 7.91 -11.17 -3.74
C VAL A 35 6.87 -12.08 -4.38
N ARG A 36 6.07 -11.56 -5.32
CA ARG A 36 5.00 -12.31 -6.00
C ARG A 36 5.53 -13.56 -6.70
N VAL A 37 6.66 -13.44 -7.40
CA VAL A 37 7.26 -14.56 -8.16
C VAL A 37 8.21 -15.43 -7.33
N SER A 38 8.40 -15.11 -6.05
CA SER A 38 9.25 -15.88 -5.15
C SER A 38 8.65 -17.24 -4.85
N SER A 39 9.48 -18.28 -4.79
CA SER A 39 9.07 -19.61 -4.35
C SER A 39 8.71 -19.70 -2.86
N ALA A 40 9.04 -18.66 -2.07
CA ALA A 40 8.67 -18.59 -0.65
C ALA A 40 7.18 -18.24 -0.44
N GLY A 41 6.49 -17.80 -1.48
CA GLY A 41 5.09 -17.38 -1.42
C GLY A 41 4.91 -15.92 -0.97
N ILE A 42 3.68 -15.43 -1.13
CA ILE A 42 3.28 -14.08 -0.74
C ILE A 42 2.93 -14.11 0.76
N SER A 43 3.59 -13.29 1.56
CA SER A 43 3.33 -13.16 3.01
C SER A 43 3.50 -11.72 3.48
N GLU A 44 2.85 -11.36 4.61
CA GLU A 44 2.99 -10.02 5.19
C GLU A 44 4.46 -9.65 5.44
N THR A 45 5.22 -10.57 6.03
CA THR A 45 6.65 -10.35 6.34
C THR A 45 7.46 -10.10 5.08
N ALA A 46 7.24 -10.86 4.01
CA ALA A 46 7.95 -10.68 2.74
C ALA A 46 7.62 -9.33 2.09
N VAL A 47 6.34 -8.93 2.12
CA VAL A 47 5.90 -7.62 1.60
C VAL A 47 6.50 -6.47 2.40
N ARG A 48 6.51 -6.55 3.74
CA ARG A 48 7.13 -5.53 4.59
C ARG A 48 8.63 -5.40 4.31
N ALA A 49 9.34 -6.51 4.19
CA ALA A 49 10.77 -6.52 3.87
C ALA A 49 11.04 -5.86 2.50
N ALA A 50 10.28 -6.22 1.47
CA ALA A 50 10.41 -5.64 0.13
C ALA A 50 10.14 -4.12 0.10
N LEU A 51 9.16 -3.65 0.88
CA LEU A 51 8.90 -2.21 1.01
C LEU A 51 10.06 -1.47 1.68
N VAL A 52 10.67 -2.05 2.72
CA VAL A 52 11.85 -1.48 3.38
C VAL A 52 13.04 -1.42 2.42
N GLU A 53 13.28 -2.49 1.67
CA GLU A 53 14.33 -2.52 0.63
C GLU A 53 14.10 -1.50 -0.47
N ALA A 54 12.84 -1.18 -0.79
CA ALA A 54 12.44 -0.14 -1.73
C ALA A 54 12.58 1.30 -1.16
N GLY A 55 13.07 1.46 0.07
CA GLY A 55 13.35 2.75 0.71
C GLY A 55 12.22 3.30 1.58
N VAL A 56 11.22 2.48 1.91
CA VAL A 56 10.14 2.86 2.84
C VAL A 56 10.59 2.67 4.29
N THR A 57 10.29 3.65 5.16
CA THR A 57 10.50 3.49 6.61
C THR A 57 9.51 2.48 7.18
N GLU A 58 10.01 1.47 7.89
CA GLU A 58 9.20 0.38 8.47
C GLU A 58 8.04 0.88 9.34
N ALA A 59 8.27 1.92 10.14
CA ALA A 59 7.25 2.53 11.01
C ALA A 59 6.04 3.11 10.24
N ASN A 60 6.18 3.37 8.93
CA ASN A 60 5.12 3.90 8.09
C ASN A 60 4.33 2.80 7.38
N ILE A 61 4.70 1.53 7.53
CA ILE A 61 4.11 0.40 6.81
C ILE A 61 2.94 -0.21 7.59
N GLN A 62 1.78 -0.19 6.95
CA GLN A 62 0.60 -0.98 7.30
C GLN A 62 0.50 -2.13 6.29
N SER A 63 0.39 -3.36 6.75
CA SER A 63 0.22 -4.54 5.90
C SER A 63 -0.46 -5.63 6.73
N TYR A 64 -1.20 -6.53 6.09
CA TYR A 64 -1.79 -7.71 6.72
C TYR A 64 -2.12 -8.76 5.66
N GLU A 65 -2.19 -10.03 6.06
CA GLU A 65 -2.61 -11.11 5.17
C GLU A 65 -4.14 -11.18 5.08
N ARG A 66 -4.66 -11.38 3.86
CA ARG A 66 -6.10 -11.55 3.61
C ARG A 66 -6.34 -12.50 2.43
N ASN A 67 -6.84 -13.70 2.72
CA ASN A 67 -7.25 -14.68 1.69
C ASN A 67 -6.17 -15.02 0.65
N GLY A 68 -4.89 -15.01 1.01
CA GLY A 68 -3.77 -15.26 0.09
C GLY A 68 -3.22 -14.01 -0.60
N ASP A 69 -3.86 -12.86 -0.39
CA ASP A 69 -3.36 -11.56 -0.79
C ASP A 69 -2.71 -10.85 0.40
N VAL A 70 -1.85 -9.88 0.11
CA VAL A 70 -1.25 -9.00 1.10
C VAL A 70 -1.49 -7.54 0.71
N PRO A 71 -2.60 -6.94 1.17
CA PRO A 71 -2.78 -5.49 1.10
C PRO A 71 -1.71 -4.76 1.91
N PHE A 72 -1.23 -3.64 1.37
CA PHE A 72 -0.27 -2.76 2.03
C PHE A 72 -0.66 -1.28 1.89
N GLY A 73 -0.18 -0.47 2.83
CA GLY A 73 -0.31 0.97 2.85
C GLY A 73 0.90 1.59 3.54
N VAL A 74 1.40 2.69 2.98
CA VAL A 74 2.61 3.37 3.43
C VAL A 74 2.31 4.85 3.54
N ALA A 75 2.51 5.42 4.72
CA ALA A 75 2.43 6.86 4.89
C ALA A 75 3.61 7.54 4.18
N VAL A 76 3.31 8.50 3.30
CA VAL A 76 4.30 9.19 2.48
C VAL A 76 4.66 10.54 3.09
N VAL A 77 5.94 10.91 3.01
CA VAL A 77 6.42 12.25 3.39
C VAL A 77 5.70 13.30 2.54
N GLY A 78 5.21 14.38 3.16
CA GLY A 78 4.39 15.38 2.48
C GLY A 78 2.89 15.04 2.44
N GLY A 79 2.49 13.88 2.97
CA GLY A 79 1.11 13.53 3.25
C GLY A 79 0.49 12.50 2.30
N GLY A 80 -0.54 11.81 2.80
CA GLY A 80 -1.22 10.74 2.06
C GLY A 80 -0.45 9.42 2.07
N CYS A 81 -0.80 8.56 1.11
CA CYS A 81 -0.48 7.15 1.15
C CYS A 81 -0.05 6.59 -0.21
N LEU A 82 0.94 5.71 -0.18
CA LEU A 82 1.18 4.71 -1.23
C LEU A 82 0.51 3.42 -0.77
N PHE A 83 -0.37 2.83 -1.55
CA PHE A 83 -1.16 1.67 -1.14
C PHE A 83 -1.40 0.71 -2.29
N GLY A 84 -1.83 -0.51 -1.96
CA GLY A 84 -2.17 -1.50 -2.95
C GLY A 84 -2.21 -2.89 -2.35
N ALA A 85 -1.96 -3.90 -3.19
CA ALA A 85 -1.91 -5.28 -2.76
C ALA A 85 -0.97 -6.10 -3.64
N VAL A 86 -0.36 -7.13 -3.02
CA VAL A 86 0.27 -8.23 -3.75
C VAL A 86 -0.71 -9.39 -3.77
N THR A 87 -1.12 -9.79 -4.98
CA THR A 87 -1.99 -10.96 -5.22
C THR A 87 -1.26 -11.98 -6.09
N PRO A 88 -1.72 -13.24 -6.16
CA PRO A 88 -1.15 -14.21 -7.08
C PRO A 88 -1.16 -13.78 -8.56
N GLU A 89 -2.12 -12.95 -8.95
CA GLU A 89 -2.32 -12.47 -10.32
C GLU A 89 -1.50 -11.21 -10.65
N GLY A 90 -1.14 -10.41 -9.64
CA GLY A 90 -0.62 -9.07 -9.90
C GLY A 90 -0.13 -8.32 -8.67
N VAL A 91 0.70 -7.31 -8.91
CA VAL A 91 0.97 -6.24 -7.95
C VAL A 91 0.22 -5.00 -8.38
N GLN A 92 -0.51 -4.40 -7.43
CA GLN A 92 -1.15 -3.11 -7.60
C GLN A 92 -0.49 -2.11 -6.67
N VAL A 93 -0.12 -0.94 -7.19
CA VAL A 93 0.48 0.16 -6.41
C VAL A 93 -0.12 1.48 -6.89
N GLU A 94 -0.71 2.22 -5.96
CA GLU A 94 -1.37 3.49 -6.21
C GLU A 94 -0.96 4.53 -5.17
N VAL A 95 -1.10 5.81 -5.51
CA VAL A 95 -0.87 6.94 -4.61
C VAL A 95 -2.17 7.70 -4.43
N GLY A 96 -2.52 8.01 -3.19
CA GLY A 96 -3.74 8.74 -2.87
C GLY A 96 -3.81 9.12 -1.41
N GLY A 97 -4.80 9.95 -1.04
CA GLY A 97 -4.90 10.45 0.32
C GLY A 97 -5.11 9.35 1.36
N PHE A 98 -4.98 9.72 2.63
CA PHE A 98 -5.41 8.86 3.72
C PHE A 98 -6.90 8.52 3.56
N ILE A 99 -7.28 7.32 4.00
CA ILE A 99 -8.71 7.00 4.16
C ILE A 99 -9.30 7.86 5.29
N MET A 100 -10.63 7.98 5.35
CA MET A 100 -11.32 8.81 6.34
C MET A 100 -10.99 8.45 7.81
N ASP A 101 -10.57 7.22 8.08
CA ASP A 101 -10.12 6.77 9.40
C ASP A 101 -8.68 7.22 9.75
N GLY A 102 -8.04 8.01 8.87
CA GLY A 102 -6.69 8.56 9.05
C GLY A 102 -5.54 7.59 8.69
N GLY A 103 -5.85 6.35 8.32
CA GLY A 103 -4.88 5.34 7.90
C GLY A 103 -4.59 5.32 6.40
N CYS A 104 -3.69 4.43 5.98
CA CYS A 104 -3.46 4.10 4.57
C CYS A 104 -4.22 2.85 4.13
N LEU A 105 -4.54 1.97 5.09
CA LEU A 105 -5.43 0.82 4.93
C LEU A 105 -6.59 0.87 5.94
N PRO A 106 -7.75 0.29 5.59
CA PRO A 106 -8.81 0.06 6.54
C PRO A 106 -8.33 -0.90 7.63
N ALA A 107 -8.78 -0.69 8.87
CA ALA A 107 -8.44 -1.55 9.98
C ALA A 107 -8.88 -3.00 9.70
N PRO A 108 -8.03 -4.01 9.95
CA PRO A 108 -8.43 -5.40 9.80
C PRO A 108 -9.48 -5.75 10.86
N GLY A 109 -10.73 -6.00 10.43
CA GLY A 109 -11.79 -6.59 11.27
C GLY A 109 -13.01 -5.71 11.58
N HIS A 110 -13.82 -5.41 10.58
CA HIS A 110 -15.23 -5.03 10.77
C HIS A 110 -16.16 -6.08 10.16
#